data_AF-A0A377DXY2-F1
#
_entry.id   AF-A0A377DXY2-F1
#
_cell.length_a   1.000
_cell.length_b   1.000
_cell.length_c   1.000
_cell.angle_alpha   90.00
_cell.angle_beta   90.00
_cell.angle_gamma   90.00
#
_symmetry.space_group_name_H-M   'P 1'
#
loop_
_entity.id
_entity.type
_entity.pdbx_description
1 polymer ?
#
loop_
_entity_poly.entity_id
_entity_poly.type
_entity_poly.pdbx_seq_one_letter_code
_entity_poly.pdbx_strand_id
1 'polypeptide(L)' 'MLAEFQKINAQYQGADRVKALLGLSGIFADDLPQNADFVGAVTAAYQQLCERGARECVAAL' A
#
# COMPACT_ATOMS: atom_id res chain seq x y z
N MET A 1 -13.07 1.19 -11.43
CA MET A 1 -12.31 0.51 -10.36
C MET A 1 -11.08 -0.23 -10.90
N LEU A 2 -11.19 -1.29 -11.73
CA LEU A 2 -10.00 -2.00 -12.25
C LEU A 2 -9.00 -1.10 -13.00
N ALA A 3 -9.49 -0.23 -13.89
CA ALA A 3 -8.66 0.71 -14.66
C ALA A 3 -7.89 1.70 -13.77
N GLU A 4 -8.42 2.01 -12.59
CA GLU A 4 -7.83 2.94 -11.64
C GLU A 4 -6.63 2.31 -10.92
N PHE A 5 -6.75 1.05 -10.50
CA PHE A 5 -5.61 0.30 -9.95
C PHE A 5 -4.48 0.15 -10.97
N GLN A 6 -4.81 -0.17 -12.22
CA GLN A 6 -3.84 -0.31 -13.30
C GLN A 6 -3.09 1.01 -13.54
N LYS A 7 -3.81 2.14 -13.56
CA LYS A 7 -3.22 3.47 -13.69
C LYS A 7 -2.27 3.78 -12.53
N ILE A 8 -2.71 3.55 -11.29
CA ILE A 8 -1.88 3.82 -10.09
C ILE A 8 -0.61 2.96 -10.11
N ASN A 9 -0.73 1.67 -10.42
CA ASN A 9 0.41 0.75 -10.48
C ASN A 9 1.40 1.10 -11.58
N ALA A 10 0.94 1.67 -12.71
CA ALA A 10 1.80 2.13 -13.79
C ALA A 10 2.50 3.47 -13.47
N GLN A 11 1.84 4.34 -12.71
CA GLN A 11 2.30 5.71 -12.45
C GLN A 11 3.20 5.83 -11.21
N TYR A 12 2.97 4.99 -10.19
CA TYR A 12 3.62 5.14 -8.88
C TYR A 12 4.41 3.89 -8.46
N GLN A 13 5.48 4.10 -7.70
CA GLN A 13 6.35 3.05 -7.17
C GLN A 13 6.64 3.26 -5.69
N GLY A 14 7.13 2.21 -5.02
CA GLY A 14 7.50 2.27 -3.61
C GLY A 14 6.38 2.81 -2.71
N ALA A 15 6.76 3.70 -1.79
CA ALA A 15 5.84 4.33 -0.83
C ALA A 15 4.75 5.19 -1.51
N ASP A 16 5.04 5.82 -2.65
CA ASP A 16 4.06 6.64 -3.36
C ASP A 16 2.92 5.80 -3.94
N ARG A 17 3.24 4.56 -4.35
CA ARG A 17 2.22 3.60 -4.79
C ARG A 17 1.28 3.24 -3.65
N VAL A 18 1.83 2.99 -2.45
CA VAL A 18 1.04 2.67 -1.26
C VAL A 18 0.09 3.82 -0.94
N LYS A 19 0.60 5.06 -0.89
CA LYS A 19 -0.23 6.24 -0.62
C LYS A 19 -1.33 6.44 -1.66
N ALA A 20 -1.00 6.29 -2.95
CA ALA A 20 -1.98 6.44 -4.02
C ALA A 20 -3.08 5.37 -3.97
N LEU A 21 -2.74 4.11 -3.63
CA LEU A 21 -3.71 3.04 -3.46
C LEU A 21 -4.59 3.24 -2.21
N LEU A 22 -4.01 3.70 -1.10
CA LEU A 22 -4.77 4.01 0.12
C LEU A 22 -5.74 5.17 -0.10
N GLY A 23 -5.40 6.15 -0.94
CA GLY A 23 -6.28 7.27 -1.29
C GLY A 23 -7.57 6.90 -2.05
N LEU A 24 -7.79 5.63 -2.37
CA LEU A 24 -9.03 5.16 -2.99
C LEU A 24 -10.14 5.06 -1.93
N SER A 25 -10.90 6.16 -1.77
CA SER A 25 -11.96 6.28 -0.76
C SER A 25 -13.07 5.23 -0.89
N GLY A 26 -13.32 4.72 -2.10
CA GLY A 26 -14.24 3.61 -2.33
C GLY A 26 -13.82 2.27 -1.68
N ILE A 27 -12.61 2.19 -1.13
CA ILE A 27 -12.08 1.01 -0.42
C ILE A 27 -11.71 1.37 1.03
N PHE A 28 -10.95 2.46 1.22
CA PHE A 28 -10.34 2.78 2.51
C PHE A 28 -11.01 3.94 3.24
N ALA A 29 -12.10 4.49 2.69
CA ALA A 29 -12.73 5.73 3.16
C ALA A 29 -11.68 6.86 3.30
N ASP A 30 -11.99 7.88 4.12
CA ASP A 30 -11.15 9.07 4.26
C ASP A 30 -10.29 9.06 5.52
N ASP A 31 -10.56 8.16 6.48
CA ASP A 31 -9.91 8.11 7.79
C ASP A 31 -8.59 7.35 7.78
N LEU A 32 -8.53 6.19 7.12
CA LEU A 32 -7.32 5.37 7.05
C LEU A 32 -6.15 6.07 6.32
N PRO A 33 -6.35 6.76 5.17
CA PRO A 33 -5.26 7.44 4.47
C PRO A 33 -4.71 8.65 5.25
N GLN A 34 -5.47 9.17 6.22
CA GLN A 34 -5.07 10.27 7.10
C GLN A 34 -4.36 9.79 8.38
N ASN A 35 -4.46 8.50 8.70
CA ASN A 35 -3.79 7.92 9.84
C ASN A 35 -2.32 7.61 9.50
N ALA A 36 -1.40 8.45 9.99
CA ALA A 36 0.03 8.32 9.72
C ALA A 36 0.63 6.98 10.20
N ASP A 37 0.17 6.45 11.34
CA ASP A 37 0.66 5.18 11.88
C ASP A 37 0.22 4.01 10.97
N PHE A 38 -1.03 4.04 10.52
CA PHE A 38 -1.56 3.07 9.57
C PHE A 38 -0.81 3.12 8.23
N VAL A 39 -0.67 4.31 7.65
CA VAL A 39 0.07 4.51 6.39
C VAL A 39 1.53 4.04 6.53
N GLY A 40 2.16 4.33 7.66
CA GLY A 40 3.51 3.88 8.00
C GLY A 40 3.62 2.36 8.06
N ALA A 41 2.71 1.71 8.80
CA ALA A 41 2.69 0.26 8.94
C ALA A 41 2.46 -0.46 7.60
N VAL A 42 1.50 0.00 6.79
CA VAL A 42 1.24 -0.56 5.46
C VAL A 42 2.42 -0.35 4.52
N THR A 43 3.06 0.83 4.57
CA THR A 43 4.24 1.13 3.75
C THR A 43 5.41 0.21 4.11
N ALA A 44 5.66 0.00 5.41
CA ALA A 44 6.70 -0.89 5.89
C ALA A 44 6.43 -2.35 5.48
N ALA A 45 5.20 -2.83 5.66
CA ALA A 45 4.80 -4.17 5.24
C ALA A 45 4.98 -4.36 3.73
N TYR A 46 4.57 -3.38 2.92
CA TYR A 46 4.76 -3.40 1.48
C TYR A 46 6.25 -3.48 1.09
N GLN A 47 7.11 -2.69 1.75
CA GLN A 47 8.56 -2.73 1.50
C GLN A 47 9.15 -4.11 1.83
N GLN A 48 8.78 -4.68 2.97
CA GLN A 48 9.20 -6.04 3.36
C GLN A 48 8.79 -7.07 2.29
N LEU A 49 7.55 -6.99 1.80
CA LEU A 49 7.04 -7.88 0.76
C LEU A 49 7.84 -7.75 -0.55
N CYS A 50 8.25 -6.54 -0.93
CA CYS A 50 9.09 -6.33 -2.11
C CYS A 50 10.51 -6.86 -1.94
N GLU A 51 11.08 -6.76 -0.75
CA GLU A 51 12.48 -7.14 -0.48
C GLU A 51 12.67 -8.64 -0.21
N ARG A 52 11.75 -9.23 0.55
CA ARG A 52 11.88 -10.61 1.09
C ARG A 52 10.84 -11.58 0.54
N GLY A 53 9.81 -11.05 -0.12
CA GLY A 53 8.69 -11.85 -0.61
C GLY A 53 7.71 -12.27 0.49
N ALA A 54 6.50 -12.64 0.08
CA ALA A 54 5.38 -12.88 0.99
C ALA A 54 5.65 -13.98 2.04
N ARG A 55 6.33 -15.07 1.64
CA ARG A 55 6.57 -16.21 2.53
C ARG A 55 7.41 -15.82 3.74
N GLU A 56 8.50 -15.10 3.52
CA GLU A 56 9.43 -14.71 4.58
C GLU A 56 8.81 -13.64 5.49
N CYS A 57 8.09 -12.67 4.90
CA CYS A 57 7.40 -11.64 5.68
C CYS A 57 6.37 -12.24 6.64
N VAL A 58 5.58 -13.21 6.18
CA VAL A 58 4.57 -13.87 7.02
C VAL A 58 5.20 -14.72 8.11
N ALA A 59 6.35 -15.36 7.84
CA ALA A 59 7.07 -16.13 8.85
C ALA A 59 7.71 -15.26 9.95
N ALA A 60 7.87 -13.95 9.72
CA ALA A 60 8.49 -13.00 10.64
C ALA A 60 7.48 -12.16 11.45
N LEU A 61 6.18 -12.41 11.28
CA LEU A 61 5.09 -11.78 12.06
C LEU A 61 4.78 -12.61 13.32
#